data_AF-A0A7V6HFT4-F1
#
_entry.id   AF-A0A7V6HFT4-F1
#
_cell.length_a   1.000
_cell.length_b   1.000
_cell.length_c   1.000
_cell.angle_alpha   90.00
_cell.angle_beta   90.00
_cell.angle_gamma   90.00
#
_symmetry.space_group_name_H-M   'P 1'
#
loop_
_entity.id
_entity.type
_entity.pdbx_description
1 polymer ?
#
loop_
_entity_poly.entity_id
_entity_poly.type
_entity_poly.pdbx_seq_one_letter_code
_entity_poly.pdbx_strand_id
1 'polypeptide(L)'
;MMNGHLLIAVSTIYVPSAGRGQRQEEKDTMFGMKKAEKVHRGEFGTCCKDLADCLKQPNALIRKQEDGRLFLTIGYMETDQGTGWFDHAVIYCPFCGSKLQDRKALADTIKDR
;
A
#
# COMPACT_ATOMS: atom_id res chain seq x y z
N MET A 1 -25.53 37.51 15.52
CA MET A 1 -25.37 37.74 14.07
C MET A 1 -24.08 37.08 13.64
N MET A 2 -24.15 36.07 12.77
CA MET A 2 -23.13 35.63 11.79
C MET A 2 -23.44 34.17 11.41
N ASN A 3 -24.21 34.02 10.33
CA ASN A 3 -24.52 32.74 9.69
C ASN A 3 -23.35 32.39 8.75
N GLY A 4 -22.63 31.31 9.06
CA GLY A 4 -21.58 30.76 8.19
C GLY A 4 -22.20 29.90 7.10
N HIS A 5 -22.25 30.44 5.87
CA HIS A 5 -22.60 29.69 4.68
C HIS A 5 -21.49 28.69 4.33
N LEU A 6 -21.79 27.40 4.46
CA LEU A 6 -21.00 26.31 3.89
C LEU A 6 -21.42 26.13 2.42
N LEU A 7 -20.57 26.55 1.48
CA LEU A 7 -20.76 26.30 0.05
C LEU A 7 -19.99 25.03 -0.35
N ILE A 8 -20.70 23.91 -0.52
CA ILE A 8 -20.17 22.71 -1.17
C ILE A 8 -20.56 22.79 -2.64
N ALA A 9 -19.60 23.09 -3.51
CA ALA A 9 -19.77 22.98 -4.96
C ALA A 9 -19.65 21.51 -5.37
N VAL A 10 -20.79 20.86 -5.64
CA VAL A 10 -20.82 19.52 -6.25
C VAL A 10 -20.96 19.71 -7.76
N SER A 11 -19.85 19.65 -8.49
CA SER A 11 -19.88 19.60 -9.95
C SER A 11 -20.26 18.18 -10.38
N THR A 12 -21.52 18.00 -10.77
CA THR A 12 -22.02 16.75 -11.37
C THR A 12 -21.30 16.49 -12.71
N ILE A 13 -20.59 15.37 -12.78
CA ILE A 13 -19.95 14.88 -14.00
C ILE A 13 -21.03 14.37 -14.95
N TYR A 14 -21.13 14.98 -16.13
CA TYR A 14 -21.96 14.57 -17.25
C TYR A 14 -21.36 13.32 -17.91
N VAL A 15 -22.13 12.22 -17.99
CA VAL A 15 -21.75 10.97 -18.68
C VAL A 15 -22.65 10.78 -19.89
N PRO A 16 -22.17 10.89 -21.13
CA PRO A 16 -22.99 10.62 -22.30
C PRO A 16 -23.26 9.12 -22.42
N SER A 17 -24.54 8.77 -22.50
CA SER A 17 -25.02 7.43 -22.83
C SER A 17 -24.85 7.17 -24.33
N ALA A 18 -23.97 6.24 -24.69
CA ALA A 18 -23.87 5.72 -26.05
C ALA A 18 -23.69 4.20 -26.05
N GLY A 19 -24.63 3.52 -26.70
CA GLY A 19 -24.34 2.28 -27.44
C GLY A 19 -24.59 0.96 -26.72
N ARG A 20 -25.74 0.36 -27.02
CA ARG A 20 -26.05 -1.07 -26.84
C ARG A 20 -25.09 -1.94 -27.65
N GLY A 21 -24.63 -3.04 -27.05
CA GLY A 21 -24.33 -4.29 -27.76
C GLY A 21 -22.95 -4.88 -27.49
N GLN A 22 -22.84 -5.78 -26.51
CA GLN A 22 -22.76 -7.22 -26.74
C GLN A 22 -22.66 -7.96 -25.40
N ARG A 23 -23.47 -9.00 -25.28
CA ARG A 23 -23.54 -9.94 -24.16
C ARG A 23 -22.40 -10.93 -24.33
N GLN A 24 -21.52 -11.04 -23.34
CA GLN A 24 -20.69 -12.23 -23.18
C GLN A 24 -20.59 -12.58 -21.69
N GLU A 25 -20.79 -13.87 -21.44
CA GLU A 25 -20.90 -14.59 -20.18
C GLU A 25 -19.71 -14.30 -19.24
N GLU A 26 -19.99 -13.92 -18.00
CA GLU A 26 -19.99 -14.80 -16.82
C GLU A 26 -18.60 -15.32 -16.42
N LYS A 27 -18.22 -14.94 -15.19
CA LYS A 27 -17.28 -15.63 -14.29
C LYS A 27 -15.84 -15.76 -14.78
N ASP A 28 -14.96 -14.94 -14.19
CA ASP A 28 -13.82 -15.46 -13.44
C ASP A 28 -13.10 -14.36 -12.65
N THR A 29 -12.66 -14.73 -11.44
CA THR A 29 -11.76 -14.01 -10.50
C THR A 29 -12.34 -13.02 -9.49
N MET A 30 -13.11 -13.57 -8.53
CA MET A 30 -13.14 -13.09 -7.13
C MET A 30 -11.80 -13.43 -6.43
N PHE A 31 -10.71 -12.78 -6.84
CA PHE A 31 -9.49 -12.47 -6.07
C PHE A 31 -8.54 -11.88 -7.10
N GLY A 32 -8.34 -10.56 -7.05
CA GLY A 32 -7.65 -9.80 -8.09
C GLY A 32 -6.16 -10.14 -8.21
N MET A 33 -5.83 -11.26 -8.86
CA MET A 33 -4.53 -11.44 -9.50
C MET A 33 -4.55 -10.70 -10.84
N LYS A 34 -4.47 -9.37 -10.80
CA LYS A 34 -4.31 -8.58 -12.02
C LYS A 34 -2.89 -8.78 -12.56
N LYS A 35 -2.84 -9.37 -13.77
CA LYS A 35 -1.80 -9.39 -14.81
C LYS A 35 -0.51 -8.61 -14.51
N ALA A 36 0.62 -9.33 -14.66
CA ALA A 36 1.96 -8.87 -15.04
C ALA A 36 2.20 -7.36 -14.90
N GLU A 37 2.23 -6.88 -13.66
CA GLU A 37 2.65 -5.52 -13.39
C GLU A 37 4.13 -5.38 -13.80
N LYS A 38 4.47 -4.27 -14.48
CA LYS A 38 5.83 -4.02 -14.95
C LYS A 38 6.80 -4.22 -13.79
N VAL A 39 7.67 -5.22 -13.94
CA VAL A 39 8.73 -5.51 -12.97
C VAL A 39 9.62 -4.28 -12.85
N HIS A 40 9.54 -3.61 -11.71
CA HIS A 40 10.40 -2.54 -11.29
C HIS A 40 11.61 -3.13 -10.56
N ARG A 41 12.82 -2.79 -11.02
CA ARG A 41 14.06 -3.12 -10.31
C ARG A 41 14.34 -2.00 -9.32
N GLY A 42 14.12 -2.27 -8.04
CA GLY A 42 14.47 -1.39 -6.93
C GLY A 42 15.51 -2.02 -6.02
N GLU A 43 15.81 -1.33 -4.91
CA GLU A 43 16.74 -1.78 -3.89
C GLU A 43 16.32 -3.11 -3.20
N PHE A 44 15.02 -3.43 -3.27
CA PHE A 44 14.42 -4.67 -2.74
C PHE A 44 14.19 -5.74 -3.81
N GLY A 45 14.97 -5.70 -4.88
CA GLY A 45 14.86 -6.61 -6.01
C GLY A 45 13.78 -6.21 -7.02
N THR A 46 13.25 -7.21 -7.70
CA THR A 46 12.23 -7.07 -8.75
C THR A 46 10.82 -7.11 -8.15
N CYS A 47 10.17 -5.95 -8.01
CA CYS A 47 8.80 -5.82 -7.49
C CYS A 47 7.94 -4.93 -8.41
N CYS A 48 6.67 -4.73 -8.07
CA CYS A 48 5.74 -3.86 -8.77
C CYS A 48 6.06 -2.35 -8.63
N LYS A 49 5.46 -1.52 -9.49
CA LYS A 49 5.62 -0.06 -9.43
C LYS A 49 4.90 0.52 -8.22
N ASP A 50 3.79 -0.08 -7.82
CA ASP A 50 2.98 0.36 -6.68
C ASP A 50 3.80 0.40 -5.37
N LEU A 51 4.64 -0.60 -5.12
CA LEU A 51 5.54 -0.58 -3.98
C LEU A 51 6.57 0.56 -4.08
N ALA A 52 7.17 0.74 -5.25
CA ALA A 52 8.18 1.78 -5.45
C ALA A 52 7.60 3.20 -5.29
N ASP A 53 6.35 3.40 -5.71
CA ASP A 53 5.66 4.69 -5.56
C ASP A 53 5.16 4.91 -4.13
N CYS A 54 4.74 3.84 -3.43
CA CYS A 54 4.40 3.88 -2.01
C CYS A 54 5.58 4.35 -1.15
N LEU A 55 6.79 3.82 -1.40
CA LEU A 55 8.00 4.18 -0.66
C LEU A 55 8.47 5.62 -0.87
N LYS A 56 7.98 6.32 -1.89
CA LYS A 56 8.29 7.75 -2.13
C LYS A 56 7.34 8.69 -1.39
N GLN A 57 6.21 8.18 -0.89
CA GLN A 57 5.23 9.04 -0.24
C GLN A 57 5.74 9.47 1.13
N PRO A 58 5.63 10.76 1.48
CA PRO A 58 5.88 11.19 2.85
C PRO A 58 4.85 10.51 3.76
N ASN A 59 5.30 10.04 4.92
CA ASN A 59 4.47 9.33 5.91
C ASN A 59 3.86 8.01 5.41
N ALA A 60 4.53 7.31 4.48
CA ALA A 60 4.12 5.95 4.10
C ALA A 60 4.13 5.01 5.32
N LEU A 61 3.08 4.19 5.45
CA LEU A 61 3.02 3.16 6.48
C LEU A 61 4.02 2.02 6.21
N ILE A 62 4.34 1.78 4.93
CA ILE A 62 5.45 0.93 4.53
C ILE A 62 6.70 1.79 4.44
N ARG A 63 7.70 1.48 5.26
CA ARG A 63 8.93 2.25 5.35
C ARG A 63 10.16 1.34 5.36
N LYS A 64 11.24 1.88 4.82
CA LYS A 64 12.57 1.31 4.93
C LYS A 64 13.23 1.84 6.21
N GLN A 65 13.74 0.96 7.05
CA GLN A 65 14.59 1.30 8.19
C GLN A 65 16.05 1.45 7.76
N GLU A 66 16.87 2.05 8.64
CA GLU A 66 18.30 2.32 8.38
C GLU A 66 19.10 1.06 8.07
N ASP A 67 18.70 -0.07 8.65
CA ASP A 67 19.29 -1.40 8.41
C ASP A 67 18.92 -2.01 7.05
N GLY A 68 18.19 -1.26 6.22
CA GLY A 68 17.80 -1.67 4.90
C GLY A 68 16.54 -2.52 4.83
N ARG A 69 15.76 -2.67 5.91
CA ARG A 69 14.60 -3.56 5.94
C ARG A 69 13.27 -2.85 5.78
N LEU A 70 12.30 -3.55 5.18
CA LEU A 70 10.94 -3.03 5.03
C LEU A 70 10.05 -3.47 6.19
N PHE A 71 9.40 -2.49 6.79
CA PHE A 71 8.38 -2.65 7.82
C PHE A 71 7.10 -1.90 7.43
N LEU A 72 5.96 -2.48 7.80
CA LEU A 72 4.66 -1.86 7.72
C LEU A 72 4.21 -1.53 9.14
N THR A 73 3.93 -0.26 9.40
CA THR A 73 3.27 0.17 10.63
C THR A 73 1.81 -0.25 10.61
N ILE A 74 1.43 -1.08 11.58
CA ILE A 74 0.06 -1.56 11.79
C ILE A 74 -0.69 -0.62 12.73
N GLY A 75 0.00 -0.05 13.71
CA GLY A 75 -0.60 0.87 14.66
C GLY A 75 0.42 1.51 15.59
N TYR A 76 -0.07 2.39 16.46
CA TYR A 76 0.72 3.03 17.49
C TYR A 76 -0.10 3.20 18.76
N MET A 77 0.59 3.42 19.87
CA MET A 77 -0.01 3.67 21.17
C MET A 77 0.80 4.74 21.90
N GLU A 78 0.12 5.77 22.38
CA GLU A 78 0.76 6.77 23.24
C GLU A 78 0.91 6.22 24.65
N THR A 79 2.12 6.32 25.20
CA THR A 79 2.44 5.95 26.57
C THR A 79 3.11 7.12 27.28
N ASP A 80 3.22 7.04 28.60
CA ASP A 80 3.97 7.98 29.41
C ASP A 80 5.47 8.04 29.03
N GLN A 81 6.00 6.97 28.44
CA GLN A 81 7.37 6.88 27.93
C GLN A 81 7.50 7.32 26.45
N GLY A 82 6.40 7.74 25.82
CA GLY A 82 6.34 8.16 24.42
C GLY A 82 5.52 7.22 23.53
N THR A 83 5.57 7.46 22.21
CA THR A 83 4.80 6.70 21.22
C THR A 83 5.42 5.34 20.95
N GLY A 84 4.72 4.27 21.34
CA GLY A 84 5.04 2.90 20.94
C GLY A 84 4.51 2.58 19.54
N TRP A 85 5.36 2.04 18.68
CA TRP A 85 4.99 1.66 17.31
C TRP A 85 4.87 0.14 17.17
N PHE A 86 3.77 -0.32 16.56
CA PHE A 86 3.57 -1.71 16.20
C PHE A 86 3.85 -1.92 14.71
N ASP A 87 5.05 -2.40 14.42
CA ASP A 87 5.55 -2.63 13.06
C ASP A 87 5.63 -4.13 12.73
N HIS A 88 5.33 -4.48 11.49
CA HIS A 88 5.47 -5.84 10.97
C HIS A 88 6.41 -5.88 9.77
N ALA A 89 7.32 -6.86 9.74
CA ALA A 89 8.26 -7.01 8.64
C ALA A 89 7.54 -7.40 7.34
N VAL A 90 7.83 -6.69 6.24
CA VAL A 90 7.21 -6.92 4.94
C VAL A 90 8.02 -7.95 4.15
N ILE A 91 7.70 -9.23 4.33
CA ILE A 91 8.38 -10.35 3.65
C ILE A 91 7.94 -10.46 2.19
N TYR A 92 6.66 -10.22 1.93
CA TYR A 92 6.05 -10.24 0.59
C TYR A 92 5.42 -8.88 0.30
N CYS A 93 5.47 -8.47 -0.96
CA CYS A 93 4.84 -7.26 -1.42
C CYS A 93 3.32 -7.34 -1.20
N PRO A 94 2.69 -6.37 -0.51
CA PRO A 94 1.25 -6.38 -0.26
C PRO A 94 0.42 -6.06 -1.51
N PHE A 95 1.05 -5.54 -2.57
CA PHE A 95 0.37 -5.18 -3.81
C PHE A 95 0.35 -6.31 -4.83
N CYS A 96 1.49 -7.00 -5.02
CA CYS A 96 1.63 -8.01 -6.07
C CYS A 96 2.06 -9.41 -5.59
N GLY A 97 2.37 -9.57 -4.29
CA GLY A 97 2.76 -10.87 -3.71
C GLY A 97 4.21 -11.31 -3.96
N SER A 98 5.02 -10.53 -4.68
CA SER A 98 6.45 -10.84 -4.86
C SER A 98 7.18 -10.94 -3.52
N LYS A 99 8.10 -11.90 -3.40
CA LYS A 99 8.97 -12.02 -2.22
C LYS A 99 10.02 -10.89 -2.21
N LEU A 100 10.13 -10.17 -1.10
CA LEU A 100 11.02 -9.01 -0.93
C LEU A 100 12.18 -9.26 0.04
N GLN A 101 11.93 -10.05 1.09
CA GLN A 101 12.91 -10.27 2.17
C GLN A 101 12.88 -11.73 2.65
N ASP A 102 13.97 -12.20 3.25
CA ASP A 102 14.07 -13.53 3.84
C ASP A 102 13.79 -13.51 5.34
N ARG A 103 12.89 -14.39 5.79
CA ARG A 103 12.50 -14.51 7.21
C ARG A 103 13.70 -14.83 8.12
N LYS A 104 14.64 -15.65 7.66
CA LYS A 104 15.82 -16.03 8.44
C LYS A 104 16.70 -14.81 8.76
N ALA A 105 16.95 -13.96 7.76
CA ALA A 105 17.72 -12.74 7.94
C ALA A 105 17.06 -11.75 8.93
N LEU A 106 15.72 -11.72 8.97
CA LEU A 106 14.97 -10.89 9.92
C LEU A 106 15.09 -11.38 11.37
N ALA A 107 15.09 -12.70 11.58
CA ALA A 107 15.05 -13.31 12.91
C ALA A 107 16.31 -13.06 13.75
N ASP A 108 17.45 -12.84 13.09
CA ASP A 108 18.74 -12.63 13.78
C ASP A 108 18.85 -11.25 14.44
N THR A 109 17.87 -10.36 14.24
CA THR A 109 17.96 -8.94 14.65
C THR A 109 16.83 -8.52 15.57
N ILE A 110 15.74 -9.29 15.61
CA ILE A 110 14.65 -9.10 16.58
C ILE A 110 15.07 -9.57 17.97
N LYS A 111 16.10 -10.42 18.09
CA LYS A 111 16.58 -10.93 19.38
C LYS A 111 17.26 -9.88 20.26
N ASP A 112 17.67 -8.75 19.70
CA ASP A 112 18.44 -7.71 20.39
C ASP A 112 17.62 -6.46 20.74
N ARG A 113 16.29 -6.50 20.59
CA ARG A 113 15.37 -5.37 20.81
C ARG A 113 14.33 -5.70 21.87
#